data_AF-A0A4S2VDP6-F1
#
_entry.id   AF-A0A4S2VDP6-F1
#
_cell.length_a   1.000
_cell.length_b   1.000
_cell.length_c   1.000
_cell.angle_alpha   90.00
_cell.angle_beta   90.00
_cell.angle_gamma   90.00
#
_symmetry.space_group_name_H-M   'P 1'
#
loop_
_entity.id
_entity.type
_entity.pdbx_description
1 polymer ?
#
loop_
_entity_poly.entity_id
_entity_poly.type
_entity_poly.pdbx_seq_one_letter_code
_entity_poly.pdbx_strand_id
1 'polypeptide(L)' 'MGGTLANTSKYGPGGSFSVTIHVKADLGGGQICGETVECAVVTRADHFNSSNRKYDVHVPVTFN' A
#
# COMPACT_ATOMS: atom_id res chain seq x y z
N MET A 1 -13.53 -3.46 -14.88
CA MET A 1 -13.57 -2.41 -13.85
C MET A 1 -12.18 -2.33 -13.23
N GLY A 2 -11.61 -1.14 -13.08
CA GLY A 2 -10.17 -0.90 -12.87
C GLY A 2 -9.44 -0.59 -14.19
N GLY A 3 -8.43 0.29 -14.17
CA GLY A 3 -7.61 0.63 -15.34
C GLY A 3 -8.19 1.67 -16.31
N THR A 4 -9.24 2.40 -15.93
CA THR A 4 -9.86 3.46 -16.76
C THR A 4 -9.44 4.87 -16.34
N LEU A 5 -8.76 5.00 -15.21
CA LEU A 5 -8.24 6.26 -14.66
C LEU A 5 -6.72 6.16 -14.49
N ALA A 6 -6.04 7.31 -14.47
CA ALA A 6 -4.60 7.37 -14.21
C ALA A 6 -4.26 6.67 -12.88
N ASN A 7 -3.13 5.95 -12.87
CA ASN A 7 -2.63 5.20 -11.71
C ASN A 7 -3.61 4.13 -11.17
N THR A 8 -4.47 3.59 -12.04
CA THR A 8 -5.31 2.43 -11.73
C THR A 8 -4.95 1.27 -12.64
N SER A 9 -5.04 0.04 -12.14
CA SER A 9 -4.85 -1.18 -12.91
C SER A 9 -6.13 -2.02 -12.89
N LYS A 10 -6.31 -2.89 -13.90
CA LYS A 10 -7.32 -3.94 -13.86
C LYS A 10 -6.87 -5.00 -12.85
N TYR A 11 -7.80 -5.47 -12.03
CA TYR A 11 -7.60 -6.68 -11.25
C TYR A 11 -7.87 -7.93 -12.11
N GLY A 12 -7.16 -9.01 -11.81
CA GLY A 12 -7.33 -10.34 -12.38
C GLY A 12 -8.35 -11.20 -11.62
N PRO A 13 -8.42 -12.50 -11.95
CA PRO A 13 -9.34 -13.44 -11.31
C PRO A 13 -9.25 -13.40 -9.78
N GLY A 14 -10.40 -13.45 -9.10
CA GLY A 14 -10.45 -13.40 -7.63
C GLY A 14 -9.97 -12.09 -7.01
N GLY A 15 -9.81 -11.02 -7.80
CA GLY A 15 -9.31 -9.72 -7.30
C GLY A 15 -7.79 -9.62 -7.22
N SER A 16 -7.04 -10.56 -7.82
CA SER A 16 -5.57 -10.53 -7.83
C SER A 16 -5.02 -9.31 -8.57
N PHE A 17 -3.89 -8.76 -8.16
CA PHE A 17 -3.19 -7.73 -8.92
C PHE A 17 -1.68 -7.82 -8.71
N SER A 18 -0.92 -7.26 -9.64
CA SER A 18 0.54 -7.09 -9.54
C SER A 18 0.89 -5.68 -9.97
N VAL A 19 1.65 -4.96 -9.13
CA VAL A 19 2.06 -3.58 -9.35
C VAL A 19 3.48 -3.36 -8.88
N THR A 20 4.19 -2.46 -9.55
CA THR A 20 5.52 -1.99 -9.12
C THR A 20 5.36 -0.59 -8.56
N ILE A 21 5.85 -0.38 -7.34
CA ILE A 21 5.86 0.93 -6.66
C ILE A 21 7.30 1.29 -6.30
N HIS A 22 7.59 2.59 -6.33
CA HIS A 22 8.83 3.13 -5.78
C HIS A 22 8.57 3.58 -4.35
N VAL A 23 9.37 3.10 -3.41
CA VAL A 23 9.25 3.42 -1.99
C VAL A 23 10.58 3.94 -1.46
N LYS A 24 10.53 4.74 -0.41
CA LYS A 24 11.69 5.22 0.34
C LYS A 24 11.46 5.00 1.84
N ALA A 25 12.55 4.86 2.61
CA ALA A 25 12.49 4.61 4.05
C ALA A 25 11.99 5.83 4.85
N ASP A 26 12.34 7.04 4.40
CA ASP A 26 11.98 8.28 5.08
C ASP A 26 10.57 8.76 4.66
N LEU A 27 9.62 8.67 5.60
CA LEU A 27 8.25 9.13 5.45
C LEU A 27 8.08 10.64 5.71
N GLY A 28 9.14 11.32 6.17
CA GLY A 28 9.13 12.69 6.63
C GLY A 28 8.81 12.80 8.12
N GLY A 29 9.01 14.00 8.70
CA GLY A 29 8.67 14.27 10.11
C GLY A 29 9.47 13.45 11.13
N GLY A 30 10.63 12.91 10.75
CA GLY A 30 11.45 12.04 11.61
C GLY A 30 10.96 10.58 11.67
N GLN A 31 9.97 10.20 10.86
CA GLN A 31 9.49 8.83 10.76
C GLN A 31 10.28 8.09 9.69
N ILE A 32 11.25 7.30 10.12
CA ILE A 32 12.15 6.53 9.27
C ILE A 32 11.90 5.05 9.53
N CYS A 33 11.47 4.35 8.48
CA CYS A 33 11.14 2.95 8.54
C CYS A 33 12.35 2.09 8.94
N GLY A 34 12.22 1.35 10.03
CA GLY A 34 13.29 0.50 10.58
C GLY A 34 14.23 1.23 11.55
N GLU A 35 14.13 2.55 11.70
CA GLU A 35 14.90 3.33 12.68
C GLU A 35 14.03 3.86 13.80
N THR A 36 12.98 4.62 13.47
CA THR A 36 12.09 5.26 14.46
C THR A 36 10.71 4.63 14.52
N VAL A 37 10.29 3.94 13.45
CA VAL A 37 8.99 3.29 13.35
C VAL A 37 9.05 1.99 12.53
N GLU A 38 8.13 1.07 12.81
CA GLU A 38 7.87 -0.06 11.92
C GLU A 38 6.97 0.35 10.75
N CYS A 39 7.25 -0.18 9.57
CA CYS A 39 6.54 0.17 8.34
C CYS A 39 6.03 -1.05 7.60
N ALA A 40 4.95 -0.85 6.83
CA ALA A 40 4.39 -1.84 5.94
C ALA A 40 3.89 -1.19 4.65
N VAL A 41 3.92 -1.94 3.55
CA VAL A 41 3.11 -1.64 2.36
C VAL A 41 1.71 -2.18 2.63
N VAL A 42 0.70 -1.31 2.48
CA VAL A 42 -0.68 -1.64 2.83
C VAL A 42 -1.58 -1.59 1.62
N THR A 43 -2.35 -2.65 1.40
CA THR A 43 -3.44 -2.65 0.43
C THR A 43 -4.72 -2.27 1.16
N ARG A 44 -5.38 -1.20 0.71
CA ARG A 44 -6.65 -0.76 1.29
C ARG A 44 -7.80 -1.50 0.60
N ALA A 45 -8.59 -2.21 1.39
CA ALA A 45 -9.70 -3.01 0.84
C ALA A 45 -10.87 -2.16 0.34
N ASP A 46 -11.15 -1.03 1.01
CA ASP A 46 -12.26 -0.15 0.67
C ASP A 46 -11.77 1.29 0.42
N HIS A 47 -11.77 1.70 -0.85
CA HIS A 47 -11.41 3.07 -1.23
C HIS A 47 -12.56 4.08 -1.02
N PHE A 48 -13.81 3.62 -0.83
CA PHE A 48 -14.96 4.49 -0.57
C PHE A 48 -15.16 4.78 0.91
N ASN A 49 -14.73 3.89 1.81
CA ASN A 49 -14.70 4.12 3.25
C ASN A 49 -13.26 4.01 3.80
N SER A 50 -12.48 5.07 3.61
CA SER A 50 -11.07 5.14 4.00
C SER A 50 -10.80 4.95 5.50
N SER A 51 -11.80 5.18 6.35
CA SER A 51 -11.72 4.98 7.81
C SER A 51 -11.78 3.51 8.21
N ASN A 52 -12.39 2.65 7.39
CA ASN A 52 -12.49 1.23 7.65
C ASN A 52 -11.22 0.52 7.17
N ARG A 53 -10.29 0.26 8.09
CA ARG A 53 -9.02 -0.45 7.82
C ARG A 53 -9.07 -1.94 8.19
N LYS A 54 -10.25 -2.49 8.49
CA LYS A 54 -10.43 -3.84 9.04
C LYS A 54 -9.89 -4.96 8.14
N TYR A 55 -9.94 -4.75 6.83
CA TYR A 55 -9.60 -5.77 5.82
C TYR A 55 -8.32 -5.43 5.04
N ASP A 56 -7.54 -4.49 5.57
CA ASP A 56 -6.28 -4.13 4.95
C ASP A 56 -5.25 -5.25 5.11
N VAL A 57 -4.53 -5.53 4.02
CA VAL A 57 -3.37 -6.42 4.08
C VAL A 57 -2.14 -5.56 4.35
N HIS A 58 -1.41 -5.90 5.40
CA HIS A 58 -0.17 -5.25 5.77
C HIS A 58 1.00 -6.18 5.43
N VAL A 59 1.89 -5.73 4.55
CA VAL A 59 3.13 -6.43 4.19
C VAL A 59 4.29 -5.66 4.84
N PRO A 60 4.87 -6.15 5.95
CA PRO A 60 5.99 -5.49 6.62
C PRO A 60 7.16 -5.30 5.68
N VAL A 61 7.87 -4.18 5.81
CA VAL A 61 9.06 -3.88 5.00
C VAL A 61 10.22 -3.43 5.88
N THR A 62 11.43 -3.81 5.46
CA THR A 62 12.69 -3.42 6.08
C THR A 62 13.60 -2.83 5.01
N PHE A 63 14.30 -1.75 5.36
CA PHE A 63 15.31 -1.11 4.52
C PHE A 63 16.69 -1.43 5.12
N ASN A 64 17.66 -1.79 4.26
CA ASN A 64 19.06 -2.07 4.64
C ASN A 64 19.98 -1.00 4.09
#